data_AF-A0AAW2SUQ5-F1
#
_entry.id   AF-A0AAW2SUQ5-F1
#
_cell.length_a   1.000
_cell.length_b   1.000
_cell.length_c   1.000
_cell.angle_alpha   90.00
_cell.angle_beta   90.00
_cell.angle_gamma   90.00
#
_symmetry.space_group_name_H-M   'P 1'
#
loop_
_entity.id
_entity.type
_entity.pdbx_description
1 polymer ?
#
loop_
_entity_poly.entity_id
_entity_poly.type
_entity_poly.pdbx_seq_one_letter_code
_entity_poly.pdbx_strand_id
1 'polypeptide(L)'
;MLDGIGNLMMTRMQVNRDKARQWDSLICPKIKKVLEMNSKEAGECIPMKANDWHFQIMGPYDQHTVNVLQRSCSCRRWDLTGIPCRHAISAIWCRNKKPETYVHHCYRVSTYLKAYESAILPLTSQEFWPKCDLPPPLPPTYENRPRRPKKNEKEGV
;
A
#
# COMPACT_ATOMS: atom_id res chain seq x y z
N MET A 1 19.50 3.54 -23.44
CA MET A 1 19.13 2.85 -22.16
C MET A 1 18.29 3.76 -21.26
N LEU A 2 18.66 5.04 -21.09
CA LEU A 2 17.90 6.01 -20.27
C LEU A 2 16.55 6.41 -20.89
N ASP A 3 16.47 6.57 -22.22
CA ASP A 3 15.22 6.90 -22.91
C ASP A 3 14.13 5.83 -22.71
N GLY A 4 14.53 4.55 -22.67
CA GLY A 4 13.61 3.45 -22.40
C GLY A 4 12.97 3.55 -21.01
N ILE A 5 13.72 3.99 -20.00
CA ILE A 5 13.21 4.20 -18.64
C ILE A 5 12.26 5.40 -18.62
N GLY A 6 12.62 6.50 -19.29
CA GLY A 6 11.76 7.68 -19.42
C GLY A 6 10.42 7.34 -20.05
N ASN A 7 10.43 6.64 -21.19
CA ASN A 7 9.23 6.20 -21.91
C ASN A 7 8.35 5.26 -21.08
N LEU A 8 8.97 4.32 -20.36
CA LEU A 8 8.27 3.41 -19.46
C LEU A 8 7.54 4.18 -18.34
N MET A 9 8.23 5.11 -17.68
CA MET A 9 7.66 5.88 -16.58
C MET A 9 6.56 6.81 -17.07
N MET A 10 6.77 7.54 -18.17
CA MET A 10 5.77 8.40 -18.79
C MET A 10 4.49 7.63 -19.11
N THR A 11 4.63 6.50 -19.81
CA THR A 11 3.49 5.64 -20.17
C THR A 11 2.77 5.13 -18.94
N ARG A 12 3.52 4.65 -17.94
CA ARG A 12 2.95 4.14 -16.69
C ARG A 12 2.18 5.21 -15.92
N MET A 13 2.72 6.42 -15.82
CA MET A 13 2.05 7.54 -15.15
C MET A 13 0.75 7.92 -15.86
N GLN A 14 0.78 8.03 -17.20
CA GLN A 14 -0.40 8.38 -17.99
C GLN A 14 -1.49 7.31 -17.88
N VAL A 15 -1.13 6.03 -18.08
CA VAL A 15 -2.07 4.90 -17.98
C VAL A 15 -2.72 4.83 -16.59
N ASN A 16 -1.96 5.05 -15.53
CA ASN A 16 -2.50 5.05 -14.16
C ASN A 16 -3.45 6.22 -13.91
N ARG A 17 -3.15 7.41 -14.45
CA ARG A 17 -4.03 8.57 -14.38
C ARG A 17 -5.35 8.34 -15.09
N ASP A 18 -5.31 7.83 -16.31
CA ASP A 18 -6.51 7.57 -17.11
C ASP A 18 -7.40 6.49 -16.48
N LYS A 19 -6.79 5.44 -15.92
CA LYS A 19 -7.52 4.45 -15.10
C LYS A 19 -8.19 5.10 -13.90
N ALA A 20 -7.46 5.92 -13.15
CA ALA A 20 -7.98 6.52 -11.92
C ALA A 20 -9.11 7.54 -12.18
N ARG A 21 -9.07 8.24 -13.31
CA ARG A 21 -10.13 9.18 -13.74
C ARG A 21 -11.48 8.49 -13.99
N GLN A 22 -11.46 7.20 -14.31
CA GLN A 22 -12.67 6.41 -14.54
C GLN A 22 -13.29 5.86 -13.24
N TRP A 23 -12.61 6.00 -12.10
CA TRP A 23 -13.10 5.47 -10.83
C TRP A 23 -14.03 6.47 -10.15
N ASP A 24 -15.28 6.07 -9.92
CA ASP A 24 -16.34 6.84 -9.26
C ASP A 24 -16.38 6.63 -7.73
N SER A 25 -15.64 5.64 -7.23
CA SER A 25 -15.65 5.25 -5.82
C SER A 25 -14.72 6.08 -4.93
N LEU A 26 -15.01 6.11 -3.62
CA LEU A 26 -14.19 6.82 -2.62
C LEU A 26 -12.77 6.24 -2.48
N ILE A 27 -12.64 4.93 -2.59
CA ILE A 27 -11.40 4.15 -2.38
C ILE A 27 -11.04 3.38 -3.63
N CYS A 28 -9.75 3.15 -3.88
CA CYS A 28 -9.28 2.48 -5.09
C CYS A 28 -9.92 1.08 -5.26
N PRO A 29 -10.31 0.67 -6.49
CA PRO A 29 -11.08 -0.56 -6.72
C PRO A 29 -10.48 -1.83 -6.14
N LYS A 30 -9.14 -1.97 -6.19
CA LYS A 30 -8.44 -3.11 -5.59
C LYS A 30 -8.66 -3.19 -4.07
N ILE A 31 -8.64 -2.04 -3.39
CA ILE A 31 -8.83 -1.94 -1.95
C ILE A 31 -10.29 -2.15 -1.58
N LYS A 32 -11.22 -1.66 -2.41
CA LYS A 32 -12.65 -1.97 -2.29
C LYS A 32 -12.91 -3.48 -2.29
N LYS A 33 -12.32 -4.23 -3.22
CA LYS A 33 -12.42 -5.71 -3.26
C LYS A 33 -11.88 -6.39 -1.99
N VAL A 34 -10.75 -5.92 -1.46
CA VAL A 34 -10.19 -6.45 -0.19
C VAL A 34 -11.15 -6.17 0.97
N LEU A 35 -11.72 -4.96 1.02
CA LEU A 35 -12.67 -4.58 2.05
C LEU A 35 -13.96 -5.40 1.96
N GLU A 36 -14.46 -5.68 0.76
CA GLU A 36 -15.63 -6.53 0.51
C GLU A 36 -15.38 -7.97 0.98
N MET A 37 -14.20 -8.53 0.73
CA MET A 37 -13.81 -9.85 1.23
C MET A 37 -13.75 -9.88 2.75
N ASN A 38 -13.08 -8.90 3.37
CA ASN A 38 -13.02 -8.79 4.83
C ASN A 38 -14.42 -8.58 5.44
N SER A 39 -15.32 -7.89 4.71
CA SER A 39 -16.71 -7.67 5.15
C SER A 39 -17.49 -8.98 5.17
N LYS A 40 -17.33 -9.85 4.16
CA LYS A 40 -17.96 -11.17 4.17
C LYS A 40 -17.53 -12.00 5.39
N GLU A 41 -16.23 -12.06 5.66
CA GLU A 41 -15.69 -12.75 6.83
C GLU A 41 -16.12 -12.12 8.17
N ALA A 42 -16.39 -10.81 8.19
CA ALA A 42 -16.84 -10.11 9.39
C ALA A 42 -18.24 -10.56 9.85
N GLY A 43 -19.05 -11.14 8.96
CA GLY A 43 -20.37 -11.68 9.30
C GLY A 43 -20.32 -12.86 10.28
N GLU A 44 -19.18 -13.54 10.37
CA GLU A 44 -18.97 -14.65 11.31
C GLU A 44 -18.38 -14.18 12.65
N CYS A 45 -18.16 -12.88 12.81
CA CYS A 45 -17.57 -12.29 14.01
C CYS A 45 -18.64 -11.67 14.90
N ILE A 46 -18.64 -12.03 16.18
CA ILE A 46 -19.58 -11.52 17.19
C ILE A 46 -18.88 -10.39 18.00
N PRO A 47 -19.35 -9.14 17.90
CA PRO A 47 -18.77 -8.03 18.63
C PRO A 47 -19.37 -7.89 20.04
N MET A 48 -18.51 -7.72 21.05
CA MET A 48 -18.87 -7.33 22.41
C MET A 48 -18.28 -5.96 22.71
N LYS A 49 -19.16 -4.99 22.97
CA LYS A 49 -18.79 -3.59 23.19
C LYS A 49 -18.36 -3.38 24.64
N ALA A 50 -17.11 -2.97 24.86
CA ALA A 50 -16.64 -2.56 26.19
C ALA A 50 -16.91 -1.06 26.43
N ASN A 51 -16.70 -0.23 25.40
CA ASN A 51 -17.08 1.19 25.38
C ASN A 51 -17.25 1.66 23.93
N ASP A 52 -17.37 2.98 23.70
CA ASP A 52 -17.61 3.52 22.36
C ASP A 52 -16.53 3.23 21.32
N TRP A 53 -15.32 2.86 21.75
CA TRP A 53 -14.15 2.68 20.90
C TRP A 53 -13.50 1.30 21.01
N HIS A 54 -13.71 0.59 22.13
CA HIS A 54 -13.06 -0.69 22.44
C HIS A 54 -14.05 -1.85 22.37
N PHE A 55 -13.65 -2.88 21.66
CA PHE A 55 -14.47 -4.06 21.40
C PHE A 55 -13.63 -5.33 21.60
N GLN A 56 -14.25 -6.34 22.19
CA GLN A 56 -13.79 -7.73 22.09
C GLN A 56 -14.58 -8.40 20.99
N ILE A 57 -13.90 -9.03 20.04
CA ILE A 57 -14.50 -9.69 18.89
C ILE A 57 -14.21 -11.18 18.99
N MET A 58 -15.27 -11.98 19.06
CA MET A 58 -15.17 -13.44 18.94
C MET A 58 -15.36 -13.81 17.47
N GLY A 59 -14.32 -14.36 16.86
CA GLY A 59 -14.42 -15.02 15.56
C GLY A 59 -14.73 -16.51 15.72
N PRO A 60 -14.79 -17.25 14.60
CA PRO A 60 -15.09 -18.69 14.64
C PRO A 60 -14.05 -19.53 15.41
N TYR A 61 -12.79 -19.09 15.42
CA TYR A 61 -11.66 -19.85 15.97
C TYR A 61 -10.71 -19.00 16.83
N ASP A 62 -10.98 -17.71 16.95
CA ASP A 62 -10.07 -16.73 17.54
C ASP A 62 -10.83 -15.63 18.27
N GLN A 63 -10.12 -14.92 19.14
CA GLN A 63 -10.63 -13.75 19.83
C GLN A 63 -9.63 -12.60 19.74
N HIS A 64 -10.15 -11.41 19.45
CA HIS A 64 -9.31 -10.24 19.24
C HIS A 64 -9.93 -8.98 19.85
N THR A 65 -9.07 -8.05 20.26
CA THR A 65 -9.50 -6.72 20.71
C THR A 65 -9.34 -5.71 19.58
N VAL A 66 -10.32 -4.84 19.42
CA VAL A 66 -10.33 -3.76 18.43
C VAL A 66 -10.44 -2.42 19.13
N ASN A 67 -9.56 -1.48 18.76
CA ASN A 67 -9.70 -0.08 19.09
C ASN A 67 -10.04 0.71 17.83
N VAL A 68 -11.31 1.08 17.68
CA VAL A 68 -11.83 1.75 16.47
C VAL A 68 -11.32 3.19 16.38
N LEU A 69 -11.07 3.86 17.50
CA LEU A 69 -10.54 5.24 17.52
C LEU A 69 -9.11 5.28 16.97
N GLN A 70 -8.27 4.37 17.47
CA GLN A 70 -6.86 4.24 17.06
C GLN A 70 -6.69 3.45 15.75
N ARG A 71 -7.80 2.95 15.17
CA ARG A 71 -7.79 2.15 13.94
C ARG A 71 -6.87 0.92 14.04
N SER A 72 -6.94 0.24 15.17
CA SER A 72 -6.02 -0.85 15.55
C SER A 72 -6.80 -2.12 15.89
N CYS A 73 -6.19 -3.27 15.59
CA CYS A 73 -6.72 -4.58 15.95
C CYS A 73 -5.58 -5.48 16.43
N SER A 74 -5.81 -6.28 17.48
CA SER A 74 -4.79 -7.20 17.99
C SER A 74 -4.34 -8.25 16.97
N CYS A 75 -5.10 -8.50 15.88
CA CYS A 75 -4.63 -9.34 14.77
C CYS A 75 -3.61 -8.64 13.84
N ARG A 76 -3.28 -7.37 14.11
CA ARG A 76 -2.28 -6.51 13.44
C ARG A 76 -2.55 -6.18 11.97
N ARG A 77 -3.51 -6.83 11.31
CA ARG A 77 -3.83 -6.58 9.90
C ARG A 77 -4.22 -5.13 9.64
N TRP A 78 -5.02 -4.52 10.51
CA TRP A 78 -5.42 -3.11 10.33
C TRP A 78 -4.24 -2.16 10.56
N ASP A 79 -3.45 -2.39 11.60
CA ASP A 79 -2.25 -1.60 11.92
C ASP A 79 -1.22 -1.63 10.78
N LEU A 80 -1.00 -2.80 10.17
CA LEU A 80 0.00 -2.99 9.13
C LEU A 80 -0.44 -2.48 7.76
N THR A 81 -1.72 -2.64 7.43
CA THR A 81 -2.22 -2.33 6.08
C THR A 81 -2.99 -1.03 6.01
N GLY A 82 -3.49 -0.49 7.13
CA GLY A 82 -4.44 0.62 7.13
C GLY A 82 -5.83 0.26 6.58
N ILE A 83 -6.10 -1.02 6.30
CA ILE A 83 -7.38 -1.54 5.81
C ILE A 83 -8.06 -2.30 6.96
N PRO A 84 -9.32 -1.97 7.32
CA PRO A 84 -10.05 -2.72 8.34
C PRO A 84 -10.08 -4.22 8.03
N CYS A 85 -9.66 -5.05 8.99
CA CYS A 85 -9.77 -6.51 8.93
C CYS A 85 -11.20 -6.96 9.32
N ARG A 86 -11.51 -8.26 9.20
CA ARG A 86 -12.82 -8.82 9.57
C ARG A 86 -13.29 -8.41 10.98
N HIS A 87 -12.38 -8.45 11.96
CA HIS A 87 -12.68 -8.07 13.35
C HIS A 87 -13.01 -6.57 13.47
N ALA A 88 -12.21 -5.73 12.80
CA ALA A 88 -12.41 -4.30 12.79
C ALA A 88 -13.74 -3.92 12.12
N ILE A 89 -14.10 -4.59 11.03
CA ILE A 89 -15.36 -4.35 10.33
C ILE A 89 -16.55 -4.71 11.21
N SER A 90 -16.51 -5.86 11.91
CA SER A 90 -17.56 -6.24 12.88
C SER A 90 -17.74 -5.17 13.97
N ALA A 91 -16.63 -4.65 14.54
CA ALA A 91 -16.69 -3.54 15.50
C ALA A 91 -17.28 -2.25 14.90
N ILE A 92 -16.91 -1.91 13.65
CA ILE A 92 -17.40 -0.72 12.94
C ILE A 92 -18.91 -0.83 12.66
N TRP A 93 -19.39 -2.01 12.25
CA TRP A 93 -20.80 -2.28 12.04
C TRP A 93 -21.61 -2.21 13.33
N CYS A 94 -21.08 -2.72 14.45
CA CYS A 94 -21.70 -2.55 15.77
C CYS A 94 -21.90 -1.07 16.14
N ARG A 95 -21.10 -0.16 15.59
CA ARG A 95 -21.23 1.31 15.74
C ARG A 95 -22.11 1.97 14.67
N ASN A 96 -22.77 1.20 13.80
CA ASN A 96 -23.55 1.70 12.67
C ASN A 96 -22.75 2.66 11.76
N LYS A 97 -21.47 2.36 11.53
CA LYS A 97 -20.61 3.14 10.63
C LYS A 97 -20.21 2.32 9.40
N LYS A 98 -19.78 3.03 8.35
CA LYS A 98 -19.35 2.48 7.07
C LYS A 98 -17.85 2.16 7.08
N PRO A 99 -17.40 0.90 6.88
CA PRO A 99 -15.99 0.52 6.89
C PRO A 99 -15.10 1.32 5.93
N GLU A 100 -15.63 1.78 4.81
CA GLU A 100 -14.93 2.57 3.79
C GLU A 100 -14.37 3.87 4.38
N THR A 101 -15.02 4.44 5.38
CA THR A 101 -14.59 5.68 6.05
C THR A 101 -13.37 5.48 6.97
N TYR A 102 -13.06 4.22 7.31
CA TYR A 102 -11.97 3.82 8.19
C TYR A 102 -10.73 3.30 7.44
N VAL A 103 -10.83 3.16 6.11
CA VAL A 103 -9.68 2.86 5.24
C VAL A 103 -8.72 4.05 5.26
N HIS A 104 -7.42 3.76 5.35
CA HIS A 104 -6.38 4.78 5.37
C HIS A 104 -6.44 5.68 4.12
N HIS A 105 -6.16 6.98 4.30
CA HIS A 105 -6.33 7.98 3.25
C HIS A 105 -5.46 7.72 2.01
N CYS A 106 -4.35 7.00 2.15
CA CYS A 106 -3.45 6.64 1.05
C CYS A 106 -4.14 5.79 -0.04
N TYR A 107 -5.26 5.14 0.28
CA TYR A 107 -6.05 4.33 -0.65
C TYR A 107 -7.25 5.06 -1.26
N ARG A 108 -7.43 6.35 -0.96
CA ARG A 108 -8.48 7.14 -1.60
C ARG A 108 -8.14 7.38 -3.07
N VAL A 109 -9.16 7.38 -3.92
CA VAL A 109 -9.00 7.71 -5.35
C VAL A 109 -8.40 9.11 -5.52
N SER A 110 -8.81 10.07 -4.69
CA SER A 110 -8.24 11.42 -4.70
C SER A 110 -6.73 11.45 -4.38
N THR A 111 -6.27 10.66 -3.40
CA THR A 111 -4.84 10.55 -3.08
C THR A 111 -4.08 9.88 -4.21
N TYR A 112 -4.66 8.85 -4.84
CA TYR A 112 -4.07 8.20 -6.00
C TYR A 112 -3.93 9.16 -7.17
N LEU A 113 -4.99 9.91 -7.51
CA LEU A 113 -4.95 10.93 -8.57
C LEU A 113 -3.87 11.99 -8.30
N LYS A 114 -3.77 12.47 -7.06
CA LYS A 114 -2.73 13.42 -6.65
C LYS A 114 -1.31 12.84 -6.83
N ALA A 115 -1.10 11.56 -6.53
CA ALA A 115 0.19 10.90 -6.71
C ALA A 115 0.61 10.78 -8.20
N TYR A 116 -0.35 10.73 -9.12
CA TYR A 116 -0.12 10.63 -10.57
C TYR A 116 -0.47 11.93 -11.32
N GLU A 117 -0.65 13.04 -10.61
CA GLU A 117 -1.07 14.32 -11.20
C GLU A 117 0.00 14.89 -12.13
N SER A 118 1.25 14.91 -11.68
CA SER A 118 2.39 15.39 -12.46
C SER A 118 2.64 14.51 -13.69
N ALA A 119 2.91 15.11 -14.85
CA ALA A 119 3.28 14.39 -16.06
C ALA A 119 4.78 14.46 -16.32
N ILE A 120 5.35 13.36 -16.78
CA ILE A 120 6.67 13.36 -17.43
C ILE A 120 6.42 13.84 -18.86
N LEU A 121 7.02 14.97 -19.23
CA LEU A 121 6.86 15.54 -20.56
C LEU A 121 7.74 14.80 -21.57
N PRO A 122 7.32 14.73 -22.85
CA PRO A 122 8.13 14.17 -23.91
C PRO A 122 9.45 14.94 -24.05
N LEU A 123 10.52 14.19 -24.31
CA LEU A 123 11.85 14.73 -24.62
C LEU A 123 12.11 14.51 -26.10
N THR A 124 12.83 15.45 -26.72
CA THR A 124 13.35 15.28 -28.08
C THR A 124 14.40 14.18 -28.12
N SER A 125 14.77 13.71 -29.31
CA SER A 125 15.90 12.79 -29.47
C SER A 125 17.18 13.37 -28.85
N GLN A 126 18.06 12.50 -28.36
CA GLN A 126 19.32 12.89 -27.69
C GLN A 126 20.19 13.82 -28.55
N GLU A 127 20.13 13.71 -29.87
CA GLU A 127 20.83 14.57 -30.83
C GLU A 127 20.46 16.06 -30.73
N PHE A 128 19.28 16.38 -30.18
CA PHE A 128 18.79 17.75 -30.01
C PHE A 128 18.95 18.27 -28.58
N TRP A 129 19.50 17.48 -27.65
CA TRP A 129 19.65 17.92 -26.28
C TRP A 129 20.76 18.98 -26.15
N PRO A 130 20.58 19.99 -25.28
CA PRO A 130 21.64 20.95 -24.99
C PRO A 130 22.85 20.20 -24.42
N LYS A 131 24.04 20.55 -24.91
CA LYS A 131 25.28 19.99 -24.37
C LYS A 131 25.45 20.47 -22.93
N CYS A 132 25.78 19.53 -22.05
CA CYS A 132 26.04 19.83 -20.65
C CYS A 132 27.51 20.25 -20.50
N ASP A 133 27.75 21.44 -19.94
CA ASP A 133 29.09 21.94 -19.65
C ASP A 133 29.65 21.40 -18.32
N LEU A 134 28.87 20.59 -17.59
CA LEU A 134 29.32 19.97 -16.35
C LEU A 134 30.27 18.79 -16.64
N PRO A 135 31.28 18.58 -15.80
CA PRO A 135 32.15 17.42 -15.92
C PRO A 135 31.31 16.13 -15.85
N PRO A 136 31.66 15.10 -16.65
CA PRO A 136 30.99 13.81 -16.58
C PRO A 136 31.03 13.25 -15.16
N PRO A 137 29.97 12.54 -14.73
CA PRO A 137 29.99 11.88 -13.43
C PRO A 137 31.15 10.89 -13.38
N LEU A 138 31.90 10.92 -12.28
CA LEU A 138 32.97 9.95 -12.06
C LEU A 138 32.37 8.53 -11.98
N PRO A 139 33.09 7.50 -12.48
CA PRO A 139 32.65 6.14 -12.32
C PRO A 139 32.49 5.83 -10.82
N PRO A 140 31.52 4.98 -10.44
CA PRO A 140 31.38 4.55 -9.06
C PRO A 140 32.70 3.96 -8.57
N THR A 141 33.14 4.37 -7.38
CA THR A 141 34.30 3.76 -6.73
C THR A 141 34.00 2.29 -6.44
N TYR A 142 34.74 1.40 -7.10
CA TYR A 142 34.62 -0.03 -6.86
C TYR A 142 35.35 -0.39 -5.57
N GLU A 143 34.62 -0.48 -4.48
CA GLU A 143 35.14 -1.10 -3.26
C GLU A 143 35.05 -2.62 -3.42
N ASN A 144 36.19 -3.30 -3.24
CA ASN A 144 36.24 -4.75 -3.14
C ASN A 144 35.38 -5.17 -1.94
N ARG A 145 34.13 -5.56 -2.20
CA ARG A 145 33.28 -6.15 -1.16
C ARG A 145 34.01 -7.39 -0.63
N PRO A 146 34.18 -7.53 0.70
CA PRO A 146 34.77 -8.74 1.25
C PRO A 146 34.04 -9.95 0.68
N ARG A 147 34.79 -10.91 0.13
CA ARG A 147 34.21 -12.14 -0.41
C ARG A 147 33.33 -12.75 0.67
N ARG A 148 32.14 -13.20 0.28
CA ARG A 148 31.25 -13.96 1.16
C ARG A 148 32.10 -15.06 1.84
N PRO A 149 32.17 -15.11 3.18
CA PRO A 149 32.93 -16.12 3.88
C PRO A 149 32.49 -17.51 3.39
N LYS A 150 33.46 -18.38 3.07
CA LYS A 150 33.15 -19.78 2.79
C LYS A 150 32.49 -20.36 4.03
N LYS A 151 31.37 -21.07 3.83
CA LYS A 151 30.70 -21.79 4.91
C LYS A 151 31.64 -22.90 5.35
N ASN A 152 32.10 -22.88 6.59
CA ASN A 152 32.82 -24.00 7.16
C ASN A 152 31.83 -25.17 7.25
N GLU A 153 32.05 -26.22 6.45
CA GLU A 153 31.45 -27.52 6.69
C GLU A 153 32.01 -28.01 8.03
N LYS A 154 31.13 -28.22 9.00
CA LYS A 154 31.50 -28.88 10.25
C LYS A 154 31.64 -30.36 9.90
N GLU A 155 32.86 -30.88 9.94
CA GLU A 155 33.07 -32.33 10.03
C GLU A 155 32.44 -32.79 11.35
N GLY A 156 31.41 -33.61 11.24
CA GLY A 156 30.75 -34.24 12.39
C GLY A 156 31.71 -35.25 13.01
N VAL A 157 31.95 -35.11 14.31
CA VAL A 157 32.47 -36.17 15.18
C VAL A 157 31.28 -36.92 15.75
#